data_AF-A0A8X6RHB9-F1
#
_entry.id   AF-A0A8X6RHB9-F1
#
_cell.length_a   1.000
_cell.length_b   1.000
_cell.length_c   1.000
_cell.angle_alpha   90.00
_cell.angle_beta   90.00
_cell.angle_gamma   90.00
#
_symmetry.space_group_name_H-M   'P 1'
#
loop_
_entity.id
_entity.type
_entity.pdbx_description
1 polymer ?
#
loop_
_entity_poly.entity_id
_entity_poly.type
_entity_poly.pdbx_seq_one_letter_code
_entity_poly.pdbx_strand_id
1 'polypeptide(L)' 'MDGSENITPLVIGISAKPRFFKGINSFPTKYRSNKKAWMTTELFNEWFQAMRPPNDPVLYSSASSDLS' A
#
# COMPACT_ATOMS: atom_id res chain seq x y z
N MET A 1 6.23 -13.36 17.37
CA MET A 1 6.29 -13.14 15.90
C MET A 1 5.65 -14.34 15.25
N ASP A 2 4.36 -14.23 15.05
CA ASP A 2 3.44 -15.36 14.86
C ASP A 2 3.04 -15.46 13.39
N GLY A 3 3.64 -14.63 12.52
CA GLY A 3 3.43 -14.61 11.08
C GLY A 3 2.00 -14.26 10.65
N SER A 4 1.14 -13.85 11.59
CA SER A 4 -0.27 -13.56 11.37
C SER A 4 -0.53 -12.22 10.65
N GLU A 5 0.49 -11.37 10.52
CA GLU A 5 0.47 -10.16 9.71
C GLU A 5 0.54 -10.50 8.21
N ASN A 6 -0.57 -10.97 7.67
CA ASN A 6 -0.73 -11.17 6.23
C ASN A 6 -0.85 -9.80 5.54
N ILE A 7 0.29 -9.23 5.15
CA ILE A 7 0.33 -8.01 4.34
C ILE A 7 -0.24 -8.33 2.95
N THR A 8 -1.34 -7.66 2.61
CA THR A 8 -1.89 -7.74 1.25
C THR A 8 -0.87 -7.16 0.26
N PRO A 9 -0.40 -7.92 -0.74
CA PRO A 9 0.55 -7.40 -1.70
C PRO A 9 -0.07 -6.27 -2.54
N LEU A 10 0.79 -5.43 -3.13
CA LEU A 10 0.40 -4.44 -4.12
C LEU A 10 0.97 -4.82 -5.48
N VAL A 11 0.11 -4.96 -6.49
CA VAL A 11 0.50 -5.19 -7.89
C VAL A 11 0.36 -3.88 -8.66
N ILE A 12 1.41 -3.53 -9.41
CA ILE A 12 1.42 -2.34 -10.25
C ILE A 12 1.49 -2.77 -11.72
N GLY A 13 0.56 -2.27 -12.53
CA GLY A 13 0.53 -2.53 -13.97
C GLY A 13 0.38 -1.25 -14.79
N ILE A 14 0.46 -1.38 -16.11
CA ILE A 14 0.37 -0.22 -17.02
C ILE A 14 -1.09 0.23 -17.19
N SER A 15 -1.99 -0.74 -17.44
CA SER A 15 -3.39 -0.45 -17.75
C SER A 15 -4.23 -0.28 -16.48
N ALA A 16 -5.13 0.69 -16.45
CA ALA A 16 -6.13 0.80 -15.39
C ALA A 16 -7.07 -0.41 -15.33
N LYS A 17 -7.32 -1.05 -16.48
CA LYS A 17 -8.19 -2.24 -16.62
C LYS A 17 -7.45 -3.29 -17.45
N PRO A 18 -6.53 -4.05 -16.86
CA PRO A 18 -5.81 -5.09 -17.59
C PRO A 18 -6.80 -6.18 -18.01
N ARG A 19 -6.68 -6.64 -19.27
CA ARG A 19 -7.56 -7.69 -19.83
C ARG A 19 -7.52 -8.98 -19.02
N PHE A 20 -6.40 -9.25 -18.35
CA PHE A 20 -6.23 -10.40 -17.47
C PHE A 20 -7.22 -10.41 -16.30
N PHE A 21 -7.67 -9.26 -15.81
CA PHE A 21 -8.65 -9.17 -14.71
C PHE A 21 -10.11 -9.17 -15.18
N LYS A 22 -10.37 -9.41 -16.47
CA LYS A 22 -11.75 -9.44 -16.97
C LYS A 22 -12.50 -10.62 -16.35
N GLY A 23 -13.57 -10.33 -15.61
CA GLY A 23 -14.42 -11.33 -14.98
C GLY A 23 -13.94 -11.83 -13.61
N ILE A 24 -12.89 -11.23 -13.05
CA ILE A 24 -12.44 -11.53 -11.69
C ILE A 24 -13.15 -10.58 -10.70
N ASN A 25 -13.90 -11.15 -9.76
CA ASN A 25 -14.73 -10.38 -8.81
C ASN A 25 -14.04 -10.11 -7.47
N SER A 26 -13.07 -10.92 -7.08
CA SER A 26 -12.25 -10.71 -5.89
C SER A 26 -10.80 -11.10 -6.17
N PHE A 27 -9.86 -10.29 -5.66
CA PHE A 27 -8.44 -10.56 -5.78
C PHE A 27 -7.82 -10.46 -4.38
N PRO A 28 -6.93 -11.38 -3.98
CA PRO A 28 -6.27 -11.33 -2.68
C PRO A 28 -5.22 -10.21 -2.58
N THR A 29 -5.15 -9.32 -3.58
CA THR A 29 -4.06 -8.38 -3.80
C THR A 29 -4.63 -7.04 -4.26
N LYS A 30 -4.05 -5.93 -3.81
CA LYS A 30 -4.41 -4.60 -4.29
C LYS A 30 -3.77 -4.35 -5.65
N TYR A 31 -4.46 -3.64 -6.54
CA TYR A 31 -3.94 -3.27 -7.86
C TYR A 31 -3.91 -1.76 -8.05
N ARG A 32 -2.82 -1.24 -8.62
CA ARG A 32 -2.69 0.15 -9.06
C ARG A 32 -2.12 0.22 -10.47
N SER A 33 -2.61 1.16 -11.27
CA SER A 33 -2.06 1.42 -12.60
C SER A 33 -1.12 2.61 -12.59
N ASN A 34 0.06 2.44 -13.19
CA ASN A 34 1.04 3.50 -13.44
C ASN A 34 1.54 3.37 -14.88
N LYS A 35 1.72 4.48 -15.61
CA LYS A 35 2.14 4.49 -17.02
C LYS A 35 3.42 3.68 -17.30
N LYS A 36 4.31 3.57 -16.31
CA LYS A 36 5.57 2.80 -16.41
C LYS A 36 5.53 1.43 -15.72
N ALA A 37 4.41 1.08 -15.08
CA ALA A 37 4.26 -0.14 -14.27
C ALA A 37 5.32 -0.36 -13.18
N TRP A 38 5.96 0.71 -12.70
CA TRP A 38 6.95 0.65 -11.62
C TRP A 38 6.45 1.36 -10.37
N MET A 39 7.07 1.02 -9.24
CA MET A 39 6.83 1.68 -7.96
C MET A 39 7.17 3.17 -8.06
N THR A 40 6.33 4.02 -7.47
CA THR A 40 6.63 5.45 -7.24
C THR A 40 6.62 5.73 -5.74
N THR A 41 7.29 6.81 -5.33
CA THR A 41 7.28 7.26 -3.93
C THR A 41 5.86 7.49 -3.42
N GLU A 42 4.99 8.07 -4.25
CA GLU A 42 3.59 8.27 -3.94
C GLU A 42 2.84 6.95 -3.70
N LEU A 43 2.97 5.98 -4.61
CA LEU A 43 2.36 4.66 -4.46
C LEU A 43 2.88 3.91 -3.23
N PHE A 44 4.17 4.08 -2.91
CA PHE A 44 4.77 3.48 -1.72
C PHE A 44 4.20 4.10 -0.45
N ASN A 45 4.11 5.43 -0.38
CA ASN A 45 3.55 6.12 0.77
C ASN A 45 2.07 5.77 0.98
N GLU A 46 1.28 5.72 -0.09
CA GLU A 46 -0.12 5.27 -0.03
C GLU A 46 -0.24 3.85 0.53
N TRP A 47 0.56 2.92 0.01
CA TRP A 47 0.56 1.53 0.46
C TRP A 47 1.02 1.39 1.91
N PHE A 48 2.09 2.11 2.27
CA PHE A 48 2.67 2.09 3.61
C PHE A 48 1.69 2.65 4.65
N GLN A 49 1.03 3.77 4.35
CA GLN A 49 -0.01 4.35 5.21
C GLN A 49 -1.21 3.42 5.35
N ALA A 50 -1.63 2.74 4.27
CA ALA A 50 -2.74 1.79 4.31
C ALA A 50 -2.41 0.48 5.05
N MET A 51 -1.13 0.12 5.14
CA MET A 51 -0.66 -1.00 5.97
C MET A 51 -0.60 -0.60 7.44
N ARG A 52 -0.20 0.64 7.73
CA ARG A 52 0.04 1.09 9.09
C ARG A 52 -1.25 1.03 9.93
N PRO A 53 -1.24 0.41 11.12
CA PRO A 53 -2.40 0.44 12.00
C PRO A 53 -2.68 1.88 12.48
N PRO A 54 -3.95 2.24 12.74
CA PRO A 54 -4.35 3.62 13.05
C PRO A 54 -3.63 4.24 14.27
N ASN A 55 -3.10 3.42 15.19
CA ASN A 55 -2.56 3.87 16.47
C ASN A 55 -1.06 3.60 16.66
N ASP A 56 -0.27 3.59 15.58
CA ASP A 56 1.17 3.34 15.74
C ASP A 56 1.90 4.56 16.40
N PRO A 57 2.57 4.37 17.55
CA PRO A 57 3.05 5.43 18.45
C PRO A 57 4.28 6.21 17.97
N VAL A 58 4.96 5.77 16.90
CA VAL A 58 6.25 6.36 16.48
C VAL A 58 6.10 7.82 16.00
N LEU A 59 4.95 8.20 15.44
CA LEU A 59 4.71 9.58 14.98
C LEU A 59 4.33 10.54 16.12
N TYR A 60 3.76 10.04 17.22
CA TYR A 60 3.52 10.89 18.39
C TYR A 60 4.83 11.32 19.03
N SER A 61 5.83 10.43 19.07
CA SER A 61 7.13 10.77 19.65
C SER A 61 7.91 11.76 18.79
N SER A 62 7.88 11.63 17.45
CA SER A 62 8.59 12.56 16.55
C SER A 62 7.90 13.92 16.43
N ALA A 63 6.56 13.95 16.40
CA ALA A 63 5.81 15.20 16.36
C ALA A 63 5.88 15.98 17.68
N SER A 64 6.03 15.28 18.81
CA SER A 64 6.17 15.93 20.12
C SER A 64 7.59 16.47 20.37
N SER A 65 8.61 15.99 19.67
CA SER A 65 9.99 16.52 19.75
C SER A 65 10.22 17.77 18.89
N ASP A 66 9.41 18.01 17.86
CA ASP A 66 9.47 19.22 17.03
C ASP A 66 8.66 20.41 17.62
N LEU A 67 7.98 20.19 18.75
CA LEU A 67 7.23 21.20 19.51
C LEU A 67 7.94 21.65 20.80
N SER A 68 9.21 21.30 20.97
CA SER A 68 10.12 21.77 22.03
C SER A 68 11.16 22.73 21.46
#